data_AF-A0A8S3ZIM2-F1
#
_entry.id   AF-A0A8S3ZIM2-F1
#
_cell.length_a   1.000
_cell.length_b   1.000
_cell.length_c   1.000
_cell.angle_alpha   90.00
_cell.angle_beta   90.00
_cell.angle_gamma   90.00
#
_symmetry.space_group_name_H-M   'P 1'
#
loop_
_entity.id
_entity.type
_entity.pdbx_description
1 polymer ?
#
loop_
_entity_poly.entity_id
_entity_poly.type
_entity_poly.pdbx_seq_one_letter_code
_entity_poly.pdbx_strand_id
1 'polypeptide(L)'
;MFGLPEEEEEKIRGAYDSYKAEADKLLNNGDYKEAINQYTYVSHGMFQKAEAFFNQGDFEMALVFYHRGHNVRPDLHNFRLGIRKAQEAIFNCVGTPDRVKLTMTGDLSCFYPSDEKKSRNKGVGCTKKTRIIMKRIRPTEKPGNERTIKQMLGDLYGDRQYLEKLLRETDTTTETGLNIRNLAQHGLSYLNKKKELWQQVKPVYARKYEERVALNRQKAAKISTHEYVLHELEKIDTLMTEGNYQVALAKSLKLLSLLEGYTENQLPSKMIFTAATHSAIGSAYFELKNYPKAEEHHLIDLAIGEQW
;
A
#
# COMPACT_ATOMS: atom_id res chain seq x y z
N MET A 1 5.30 -3.66 -19.12
CA MET A 1 6.03 -4.45 -20.12
C MET A 1 6.38 -3.51 -21.26
N PHE A 2 7.45 -2.73 -21.05
CA PHE A 2 8.22 -2.15 -22.13
C PHE A 2 9.62 -2.65 -21.84
N GLY A 3 9.94 -3.84 -22.35
CA GLY A 3 11.33 -4.18 -22.55
C GLY A 3 11.87 -3.13 -23.51
N LEU A 4 13.04 -2.58 -23.19
CA LEU A 4 13.85 -1.95 -24.23
C LEU A 4 13.97 -2.98 -25.37
N PRO A 5 13.74 -2.58 -26.63
CA PRO A 5 13.93 -3.50 -27.76
C PRO A 5 15.34 -4.10 -27.62
N GLU A 6 15.46 -5.43 -27.72
CA GLU A 6 16.72 -6.17 -27.50
C GLU A 6 17.90 -5.56 -28.30
N GLU A 7 17.60 -4.94 -29.44
CA GLU A 7 18.56 -4.20 -30.28
C GLU A 7 19.22 -2.99 -29.57
N GLU A 8 18.52 -2.24 -28.70
CA GLU A 8 19.12 -1.14 -27.94
C GLU A 8 19.96 -1.64 -26.76
N GLU A 9 19.58 -2.76 -26.15
CA GLU A 9 20.38 -3.40 -25.10
C GLU A 9 21.67 -4.01 -25.65
N GLU A 10 21.61 -4.63 -26.83
CA GLU A 10 22.80 -5.12 -27.56
C GLU A 10 23.71 -3.96 -27.98
N LYS A 11 23.15 -2.84 -28.43
CA LYS A 11 23.94 -1.66 -28.83
C LYS A 11 24.67 -1.03 -27.64
N ILE A 12 24.05 -1.01 -26.46
CA ILE A 12 24.67 -0.51 -25.21
C ILE A 12 25.70 -1.51 -24.65
N ARG A 13 25.44 -2.83 -24.76
CA ARG A 13 26.48 -3.86 -24.47
C ARG A 13 27.68 -3.68 -25.39
N GLY A 14 27.43 -3.55 -26.69
CA GLY A 14 28.46 -3.31 -27.70
C GLY A 14 29.30 -2.07 -27.41
N ALA A 15 28.67 -0.98 -26.95
CA ALA A 15 29.39 0.24 -26.55
C ALA A 15 30.26 0.06 -25.30
N TYR A 16 29.74 -0.62 -24.27
CA TYR A 16 30.52 -0.90 -23.05
C TYR A 16 31.71 -1.82 -23.35
N ASP A 17 31.47 -2.90 -24.09
CA ASP A 17 32.50 -3.86 -24.46
C ASP A 17 33.53 -3.23 -25.42
N SER A 18 33.11 -2.28 -26.26
CA SER A 18 34.04 -1.52 -27.11
C SER A 18 34.94 -0.59 -26.30
N TYR A 19 34.40 0.17 -25.35
CA TYR A 19 35.22 1.07 -24.51
C TYR A 19 36.15 0.30 -23.58
N LYS A 20 35.72 -0.87 -23.09
CA LYS A 20 36.57 -1.76 -22.31
C LYS A 20 37.69 -2.36 -23.17
N ALA A 21 37.38 -2.86 -24.36
CA ALA A 21 38.37 -3.42 -25.28
C ALA A 21 39.37 -2.35 -25.78
N GLU A 22 38.95 -1.11 -25.95
CA GLU A 22 39.82 0.02 -26.29
C GLU A 22 40.76 0.36 -25.13
N ALA A 23 40.26 0.36 -23.89
CA ALA A 23 41.09 0.55 -22.69
C ALA A 23 42.12 -0.57 -22.51
N ASP A 24 41.75 -1.83 -22.76
CA ASP A 24 42.67 -2.99 -22.73
C ASP A 24 43.76 -2.90 -23.81
N LYS A 25 43.42 -2.41 -25.01
CA LYS A 25 44.41 -2.16 -26.07
C LYS A 25 45.41 -1.08 -25.68
N LEU A 26 44.93 0.04 -25.13
CA LEU A 26 45.79 1.14 -24.67
C LEU A 26 46.70 0.71 -23.51
N LEU A 27 46.19 -0.14 -22.61
CA LEU A 27 46.98 -0.74 -21.53
C LEU A 27 48.12 -1.61 -22.08
N ASN A 28 47.83 -2.43 -23.09
CA ASN A 28 48.82 -3.28 -23.75
C ASN A 28 49.85 -2.47 -24.58
N ASN A 29 49.45 -1.30 -25.07
CA ASN A 29 50.33 -0.39 -25.82
C ASN A 29 51.20 0.50 -24.92
N GLY A 30 50.99 0.50 -23.60
CA GLY A 30 51.77 1.28 -22.62
C GLY A 30 51.25 2.70 -22.36
N ASP A 31 50.10 3.08 -22.93
CA ASP A 31 49.49 4.39 -22.76
C ASP A 31 48.58 4.41 -21.51
N TYR A 32 49.22 4.33 -20.34
CA TYR A 32 48.54 4.15 -19.06
C TYR A 32 47.57 5.28 -18.70
N LYS A 33 47.87 6.53 -19.06
CA LYS A 33 47.02 7.70 -18.75
C LYS A 33 45.67 7.64 -19.46
N GLU A 34 45.70 7.28 -20.74
CA GLU A 34 44.49 7.22 -21.59
C GLU A 34 43.67 5.96 -21.26
N ALA A 35 44.33 4.84 -20.97
CA ALA A 35 43.68 3.65 -20.43
C ALA A 35 42.92 3.97 -19.13
N ILE A 36 43.54 4.67 -18.17
CA ILE A 36 42.91 5.06 -16.91
C ILE A 36 41.69 5.96 -17.14
N ASN A 37 41.77 6.90 -18.08
CA ASN A 37 40.65 7.77 -18.42
C ASN A 37 39.47 6.98 -19.00
N GLN A 38 39.73 6.07 -19.95
CA GLN A 38 38.69 5.21 -20.54
C GLN A 38 38.04 4.31 -19.47
N TYR A 39 38.85 3.69 -18.60
CA TYR A 39 38.33 2.93 -17.46
C TYR A 39 37.49 3.76 -16.49
N THR A 40 37.79 5.06 -16.36
CA THR A 40 37.01 5.98 -15.54
C THR A 40 35.64 6.26 -16.17
N TYR A 41 35.57 6.48 -17.48
CA TYR A 41 34.31 6.64 -18.20
C TYR A 41 33.44 5.38 -18.13
N VAL A 42 34.04 4.20 -18.32
CA VAL A 42 33.36 2.91 -18.20
C VAL A 42 32.75 2.72 -16.81
N SER A 43 33.51 3.01 -15.76
CA SER A 43 33.04 2.93 -14.37
C SER A 43 31.93 3.94 -14.08
N HIS A 44 32.06 5.17 -14.58
CA HIS A 44 31.06 6.21 -14.40
C HIS A 44 29.75 5.87 -15.12
N GLY A 45 29.83 5.33 -16.34
CA GLY A 45 28.68 4.88 -17.11
C GLY A 45 27.94 3.71 -16.44
N MET A 46 28.67 2.74 -15.87
CA MET A 46 28.07 1.68 -15.07
C MET A 46 27.30 2.23 -13.86
N PHE A 47 27.87 3.21 -13.17
CA PHE A 47 27.23 3.83 -12.02
C PHE A 47 25.95 4.57 -12.42
N GLN A 48 25.99 5.37 -13.49
CA GLN A 48 24.80 6.05 -14.01
C GLN A 48 23.72 5.07 -14.45
N LYS A 49 24.10 3.96 -15.10
CA LYS A 49 23.17 2.89 -15.50
C LYS A 49 22.52 2.23 -14.28
N ALA A 50 23.30 1.96 -13.23
CA ALA A 50 22.79 1.41 -11.98
C ALA A 50 21.81 2.37 -11.28
N GLU A 51 22.13 3.68 -11.22
CA GLU A 51 21.22 4.70 -10.68
C GLU A 51 19.95 4.86 -11.52
N ALA A 52 20.01 4.70 -12.85
CA ALA A 52 18.84 4.70 -13.71
C ALA A 52 17.89 3.53 -13.38
N PHE A 53 18.41 2.29 -13.29
CA PHE A 53 17.61 1.13 -12.86
C PHE A 53 17.06 1.30 -11.44
N PHE A 54 17.85 1.88 -10.53
CA PHE A 54 17.41 2.17 -9.18
C PHE A 54 16.22 3.15 -9.16
N ASN A 55 16.30 4.22 -9.97
CA ASN A 55 15.21 5.21 -10.09
C ASN A 55 13.98 4.64 -10.82
N GLN A 56 14.18 3.69 -11.74
CA GLN A 56 13.10 2.94 -12.38
C GLN A 56 12.39 1.99 -11.41
N GLY A 57 13.08 1.54 -10.36
CA GLY A 57 12.57 0.63 -9.33
C GLY A 57 12.94 -0.83 -9.55
N ASP A 58 13.79 -1.14 -10.54
CA ASP A 58 14.33 -2.49 -10.78
C ASP A 58 15.60 -2.68 -9.93
N PHE A 59 15.42 -2.87 -8.62
CA PHE A 59 16.49 -2.87 -7.64
C PHE A 59 17.47 -4.04 -7.81
N GLU A 60 17.00 -5.18 -8.30
CA GLU A 60 17.79 -6.37 -8.58
C GLU A 60 18.81 -6.10 -9.69
N MET A 61 18.35 -5.46 -10.77
CA MET A 61 19.22 -5.10 -11.89
C MET A 61 20.20 -3.99 -11.49
N ALA A 62 19.73 -3.00 -10.74
CA ALA A 62 20.60 -1.97 -10.16
C ALA A 62 21.70 -2.58 -9.28
N LEU A 63 21.36 -3.54 -8.40
CA LEU A 63 22.29 -4.24 -7.53
C LEU A 63 23.36 -5.01 -8.32
N VAL A 64 22.96 -5.70 -9.41
CA VAL A 64 23.89 -6.40 -10.30
C VAL A 64 24.89 -5.43 -10.91
N PHE A 65 24.44 -4.29 -11.44
CA PHE A 65 25.35 -3.29 -12.00
C PHE A 65 26.25 -2.63 -10.95
N TYR A 66 25.76 -2.40 -9.73
CA TYR A 66 26.60 -1.92 -8.65
C TYR A 66 27.71 -2.91 -8.25
N HIS A 67 27.39 -4.20 -8.15
CA HIS A 67 28.41 -5.23 -7.90
C HIS A 67 29.41 -5.38 -9.04
N ARG A 68 28.95 -5.33 -10.30
CA ARG A 68 29.84 -5.34 -11.48
C ARG A 68 30.80 -4.16 -11.44
N GLY A 69 30.31 -2.95 -11.16
CA GLY A 69 31.14 -1.76 -11.02
C GLY A 69 32.09 -1.81 -9.83
N HIS A 70 31.65 -2.37 -8.71
CA HIS A 70 32.49 -2.58 -7.52
C HIS A 70 33.64 -3.55 -7.77
N ASN A 71 33.40 -4.63 -8.54
CA ASN A 71 34.44 -5.59 -8.90
C ASN A 71 35.49 -4.97 -9.84
N VAL A 72 35.10 -4.00 -10.68
CA VAL A 72 36.03 -3.28 -11.57
C VAL A 72 36.80 -2.20 -10.82
N ARG A 73 36.15 -1.46 -9.92
CA ARG A 73 36.77 -0.45 -9.04
C ARG A 73 36.26 -0.54 -7.61
N PRO A 74 36.94 -1.30 -6.73
CA PRO A 74 36.54 -1.42 -5.33
C PRO A 74 36.75 -0.11 -4.54
N ASP A 75 37.66 0.75 -5.00
CA ASP A 75 38.04 2.00 -4.34
C ASP A 75 36.88 3.01 -4.30
N LEU A 76 36.04 3.03 -5.34
CA LEU A 76 34.92 3.96 -5.46
C LEU A 76 33.84 3.68 -4.41
N HIS A 77 33.73 4.57 -3.42
CA HIS A 77 32.72 4.48 -2.36
C HIS A 77 31.28 4.48 -2.88
N ASN A 78 31.02 5.16 -4.01
CA ASN A 78 29.70 5.28 -4.61
C ASN A 78 29.06 3.91 -4.92
N PHE A 79 29.85 2.93 -5.37
CA PHE A 79 29.35 1.58 -5.61
C PHE A 79 28.97 0.87 -4.31
N ARG A 80 29.79 0.98 -3.25
CA ARG A 80 29.49 0.41 -1.93
C ARG A 80 28.22 1.01 -1.31
N LEU A 81 28.03 2.31 -1.49
CA LEU A 81 26.79 2.98 -1.08
C LEU A 81 25.59 2.49 -1.90
N GLY A 82 25.74 2.39 -3.23
CA GLY A 82 24.72 1.88 -4.13
C GLY A 82 24.29 0.44 -3.82
N ILE A 83 25.24 -0.44 -3.49
CA ILE A 83 24.97 -1.82 -3.05
C ILE A 83 24.07 -1.83 -1.81
N ARG A 84 24.46 -1.11 -0.75
CA ARG A 84 23.66 -1.05 0.48
C ARG A 84 22.27 -0.47 0.23
N LYS A 85 22.20 0.62 -0.54
CA LYS A 85 20.94 1.28 -0.93
C LYS A 85 20.01 0.32 -1.68
N ALA A 86 20.53 -0.45 -2.64
CA ALA A 86 19.76 -1.42 -3.40
C ALA A 86 19.35 -2.64 -2.55
N GLN A 87 20.23 -3.15 -1.69
CA GLN A 87 19.89 -4.22 -0.74
C GLN A 87 18.77 -3.82 0.23
N GLU A 88 18.87 -2.62 0.80
CA GLU A 88 17.84 -2.08 1.69
C GLU A 88 16.52 -1.87 0.95
N ALA A 89 16.55 -1.36 -0.29
CA ALA A 89 15.35 -1.23 -1.12
C ALA A 89 14.70 -2.59 -1.41
N ILE A 90 15.49 -3.62 -1.73
CA ILE A 90 14.99 -5.00 -1.93
C ILE A 90 14.38 -5.54 -0.63
N PHE A 91 15.06 -5.39 0.51
CA PHE A 91 14.55 -5.85 1.79
C PHE A 91 13.23 -5.16 2.16
N ASN A 92 13.14 -3.86 1.92
CA ASN A 92 11.91 -3.09 2.13
C ASN A 92 10.77 -3.54 1.20
N CYS A 93 11.09 -3.94 -0.04
CA CYS A 93 10.11 -4.48 -0.99
C CYS A 93 9.59 -5.87 -0.60
N VAL A 94 10.49 -6.76 -0.16
CA VAL A 94 10.16 -8.14 0.22
C VAL A 94 9.45 -8.19 1.59
N GLY A 95 9.87 -7.34 2.52
CA GLY A 95 9.36 -7.32 3.89
C GLY A 95 9.85 -8.50 4.73
N THR A 96 9.18 -8.74 5.86
CA THR A 96 9.55 -9.82 6.79
C THR A 96 9.19 -11.20 6.21
N PRO A 97 10.09 -12.21 6.29
CA PRO A 97 9.87 -13.54 5.72
C PRO A 97 8.61 -14.26 6.24
N ASP A 98 8.16 -13.95 7.47
CA ASP A 98 6.90 -14.44 8.05
C ASP A 98 5.64 -14.13 7.22
N ARG A 99 5.70 -13.14 6.32
CA ARG A 99 4.57 -12.76 5.46
C ARG A 99 4.45 -13.66 4.22
N VAL A 100 5.53 -14.34 3.82
CA VAL A 100 5.57 -15.16 2.60
C VAL A 100 5.33 -16.62 2.97
N LYS A 101 4.06 -17.04 2.98
CA LYS A 101 3.70 -18.45 3.11
C LYS A 101 3.94 -19.15 1.77
N LEU A 102 5.10 -19.80 1.62
CA LEU A 102 5.40 -20.62 0.45
C LEU A 102 4.48 -21.84 0.45
N THR A 103 3.59 -21.93 -0.53
CA THR A 103 2.76 -23.11 -0.79
C THR A 103 3.48 -24.04 -1.75
N MET A 104 3.34 -25.37 -1.58
CA MET A 104 3.92 -26.37 -2.50
C MET A 104 3.35 -26.29 -3.93
N THR A 105 2.23 -25.60 -4.11
CA THR A 105 1.70 -25.19 -5.42
C THR A 105 2.42 -23.93 -5.91
N GLY A 106 3.71 -24.06 -6.24
CA GLY A 106 4.46 -22.99 -6.90
C GLY A 106 3.95 -22.76 -8.32
N ASP A 107 3.96 -21.51 -8.78
CA ASP A 107 3.60 -21.18 -10.18
C ASP A 107 4.76 -21.57 -11.11
N LEU A 108 4.65 -22.74 -11.72
CA LEU A 108 5.64 -23.30 -12.66
C LEU A 108 5.54 -22.70 -14.07
N SER A 109 4.69 -21.69 -14.28
CA SER A 109 4.50 -21.05 -15.59
C SER A 109 5.78 -20.43 -16.19
N CYS A 110 6.81 -20.20 -15.38
CA CYS A 110 8.11 -19.72 -15.84
C CYS A 110 9.00 -20.80 -16.50
N PHE A 111 8.68 -22.09 -16.30
CA PHE A 111 9.46 -23.21 -16.87
C PHE A 111 8.90 -23.75 -18.19
N TYR A 112 7.67 -23.38 -18.56
CA TYR A 112 7.05 -23.84 -19.80
C TYR A 112 7.16 -22.74 -20.87
N PRO A 113 7.89 -22.99 -21.98
CA PRO A 113 7.82 -22.13 -23.15
C PRO A 113 6.35 -22.03 -23.59
N SER A 114 5.81 -20.82 -23.62
CA SER A 114 4.43 -20.62 -24.07
C SER A 114 4.37 -20.75 -25.59
N ASP A 115 3.96 -21.92 -26.07
CA ASP A 115 3.60 -22.12 -27.48
C ASP A 115 2.35 -21.29 -27.82
N GLU A 116 2.52 -20.22 -28.58
CA GLU A 116 1.44 -19.39 -29.09
C GLU A 116 0.58 -20.17 -30.11
N LYS A 117 -0.61 -20.64 -29.70
CA LYS A 117 -1.68 -21.02 -30.65
C LYS A 117 -2.99 -20.31 -30.32
N LYS A 118 -3.41 -19.47 -31.27
CA LYS A 118 -4.69 -18.75 -31.34
C LYS A 118 -5.88 -19.72 -31.39
N SER A 119 -6.86 -19.59 -30.50
CA SER A 119 -8.26 -19.92 -30.82
C SER A 119 -9.27 -19.20 -29.91
N ARG A 120 -10.53 -19.17 -30.35
CA ARG A 120 -11.57 -18.16 -30.10
C ARG A 120 -12.37 -18.36 -28.80
N ASN A 121 -12.85 -17.23 -28.28
CA ASN A 121 -13.79 -17.00 -27.16
C ASN A 121 -14.89 -18.06 -26.90
N LYS A 122 -15.08 -18.41 -25.62
CA LYS A 122 -16.28 -18.07 -24.80
C LYS A 122 -15.93 -18.12 -23.30
N GLY A 123 -16.47 -17.18 -22.54
CA GLY A 123 -15.91 -16.70 -21.27
C GLY A 123 -16.25 -17.47 -19.99
N VAL A 124 -15.49 -17.16 -18.94
CA VAL A 124 -15.84 -16.80 -17.54
C VAL A 124 -14.51 -16.35 -16.89
N GLY A 125 -14.59 -15.37 -15.99
CA GLY A 125 -13.52 -14.42 -15.71
C GLY A 125 -12.34 -14.92 -14.88
N CYS A 126 -11.17 -14.31 -15.12
CA CYS A 126 -10.35 -13.59 -14.13
C CYS A 126 -8.93 -13.38 -14.70
N THR A 127 -8.70 -12.27 -15.39
CA THR A 127 -7.38 -11.63 -15.47
C THR A 127 -7.60 -10.15 -15.78
N LYS A 128 -7.56 -9.30 -14.75
CA LYS A 128 -7.43 -7.85 -14.96
C LYS A 128 -5.96 -7.56 -15.30
N LYS A 129 -5.56 -7.86 -16.54
CA LYS A 129 -4.42 -7.19 -17.17
C LYS A 129 -4.84 -5.73 -17.36
N THR A 130 -4.30 -4.83 -16.55
CA THR A 130 -4.43 -3.39 -16.76
C THR A 130 -3.74 -3.03 -18.08
N ARG A 131 -4.54 -2.85 -19.13
CA ARG A 131 -4.14 -2.14 -20.34
C ARG A 131 -3.86 -0.69 -19.94
N ILE A 132 -2.59 -0.32 -19.89
CA ILE A 132 -2.18 1.08 -19.78
C ILE A 132 -2.20 1.65 -21.19
N ILE A 133 -3.20 2.49 -21.47
CA ILE A 133 -3.20 3.38 -22.62
C ILE A 133 -2.03 4.35 -22.45
N MET A 134 -1.03 4.25 -23.32
CA MET A 134 0.07 5.21 -23.37
C MET A 134 -0.45 6.56 -23.86
N LYS A 135 -0.78 7.46 -22.93
CA LYS A 135 -0.81 8.89 -23.26
C LYS A 135 0.63 9.39 -23.26
N ARG A 136 1.14 9.72 -24.45
CA ARG A 136 2.32 10.55 -24.69
C ARG A 136 2.28 11.75 -23.73
N ILE A 137 3.15 11.77 -22.72
CA ILE A 137 3.32 12.94 -21.84
C ILE A 137 4.30 13.87 -22.56
N ARG A 138 3.74 14.91 -23.18
CA ARG A 138 4.47 16.16 -23.43
C ARG A 138 4.68 16.85 -22.07
N PRO A 139 5.78 17.57 -21.85
CA PRO A 139 5.96 18.34 -20.61
C PRO A 139 4.99 19.52 -20.61
N THR A 140 3.79 19.28 -20.09
CA THR A 140 2.87 20.32 -19.65
C THR A 140 2.31 19.87 -18.32
N GLU A 141 2.58 20.64 -17.27
CA GLU A 141 2.09 20.45 -15.92
C GLU A 141 0.56 20.33 -15.95
N LYS A 142 0.05 19.14 -15.65
CA LYS A 142 -1.40 18.89 -15.56
C LYS A 142 -1.81 18.63 -14.10
N PRO A 143 -3.03 19.07 -13.71
CA PRO A 143 -3.53 19.09 -12.33
C PRO A 143 -3.73 17.70 -11.68
N GLY A 144 -3.45 16.61 -12.40
CA GLY A 144 -3.44 15.25 -11.83
C GLY A 144 -2.36 15.02 -10.77
N ASN A 145 -1.31 15.85 -10.76
CA ASN A 145 -0.28 15.79 -9.74
C ASN A 145 -0.71 16.39 -8.39
N GLU A 146 -1.76 17.22 -8.33
CA GLU A 146 -2.15 17.89 -7.09
C GLU A 146 -2.65 16.91 -6.03
N ARG A 147 -3.44 15.90 -6.41
CA ARG A 147 -3.88 14.84 -5.49
C ARG A 147 -2.71 14.05 -4.93
N THR A 148 -1.75 13.74 -5.79
CA THR A 148 -0.52 13.04 -5.40
C THR A 148 0.33 13.93 -4.49
N ILE A 149 0.49 15.21 -4.82
CA ILE A 149 1.23 16.20 -3.99
C ILE A 149 0.54 16.37 -2.64
N LYS A 150 -0.79 16.51 -2.60
CA LYS A 150 -1.57 16.59 -1.37
C LYS A 150 -1.40 15.33 -0.51
N GLN A 151 -1.41 14.15 -1.14
CA GLN A 151 -1.17 12.90 -0.43
C GLN A 151 0.29 12.78 0.08
N MET A 152 1.27 13.36 -0.62
CA MET A 152 2.69 13.31 -0.23
C MET A 152 3.05 14.34 0.84
N LEU A 153 2.48 15.53 0.78
CA LEU A 153 2.76 16.60 1.73
C LEU A 153 1.85 16.53 2.96
N GLY A 154 0.66 15.93 2.87
CA GLY A 154 -0.29 15.88 3.97
C GLY A 154 -0.64 17.30 4.45
N ASP A 155 -0.39 17.56 5.72
CA ASP A 155 -0.66 18.86 6.36
C ASP A 155 0.16 20.01 5.75
N LEU A 156 1.38 19.72 5.27
CA LEU A 156 2.26 20.70 4.60
C LEU A 156 1.74 21.15 3.23
N TYR A 157 0.66 20.53 2.72
CA TYR A 157 0.05 20.96 1.47
C TYR A 157 -0.60 22.34 1.61
N GLY A 158 -1.12 22.69 2.79
CA GLY A 158 -1.67 24.02 3.07
C GLY A 158 -0.59 25.11 2.93
N ASP A 159 0.60 24.85 3.47
CA ASP A 159 1.74 25.76 3.38
C ASP A 159 2.19 25.97 1.93
N ARG A 160 2.18 24.90 1.12
CA ARG A 160 2.48 25.01 -0.31
C ARG A 160 1.51 25.98 -1.00
N GLN A 161 0.21 25.83 -0.76
CA GLN A 161 -0.81 26.69 -1.37
C GLN A 161 -0.67 28.14 -0.90
N TYR A 162 -0.37 28.34 0.39
CA TYR A 162 -0.11 29.66 0.94
C TYR A 162 1.09 30.33 0.26
N LEU A 163 2.21 29.62 0.10
CA LEU A 163 3.40 30.15 -0.57
C LEU A 163 3.16 30.43 -2.06
N GLU A 164 2.40 29.59 -2.76
CA GLU A 164 2.02 29.85 -4.16
C GLU A 164 1.10 31.06 -4.30
N LYS A 165 0.19 31.27 -3.35
CA LYS A 165 -0.69 32.45 -3.30
C LYS A 165 0.11 33.70 -2.95
N LEU A 166 1.00 33.61 -1.98
CA LEU A 166 1.90 34.70 -1.57
C LEU A 166 2.75 35.18 -2.75
N LEU A 167 3.30 34.28 -3.56
CA LEU A 167 4.07 34.63 -4.77
C LEU A 167 3.26 35.37 -5.85
N ARG A 168 1.93 35.20 -5.86
CA ARG A 168 1.03 35.92 -6.78
C ARG A 168 0.67 37.32 -6.26
N GLU A 169 0.64 37.49 -4.94
CA GLU A 169 0.21 38.73 -4.28
C GLU A 169 1.37 39.67 -3.94
N THR A 170 2.62 39.18 -3.88
CA THR A 170 3.79 40.02 -3.57
C THR A 170 4.19 40.94 -4.72
N ASP A 171 4.35 42.23 -4.41
CA ASP A 171 4.84 43.26 -5.33
C ASP A 171 6.29 43.01 -5.76
N THR A 172 6.57 43.20 -7.05
CA THR A 172 7.90 43.01 -7.66
C THR A 172 8.78 44.26 -7.63
N THR A 173 8.23 45.40 -7.21
CA THR A 173 8.85 46.73 -7.35
C THR A 173 9.63 47.18 -6.12
N THR A 174 9.35 46.60 -4.94
CA THR A 174 9.99 46.99 -3.68
C THR A 174 11.02 45.94 -3.26
N GLU A 175 12.16 46.37 -2.74
CA GLU A 175 13.26 45.51 -2.27
C GLU A 175 12.80 44.47 -1.21
N THR A 176 11.89 44.87 -0.34
CA THR A 176 11.23 43.99 0.64
C THR A 176 10.33 42.94 -0.02
N GLY A 177 9.61 43.30 -1.09
CA GLY A 177 8.79 42.37 -1.87
C GLY A 177 9.62 41.30 -2.59
N LEU A 178 10.78 41.68 -3.13
CA LEU A 178 11.74 40.74 -3.72
C LEU A 178 12.30 39.75 -2.69
N ASN A 179 12.60 40.20 -1.47
CA ASN A 179 13.08 39.32 -0.40
C ASN A 179 12.01 38.32 0.06
N ILE A 180 10.76 38.77 0.21
CA ILE A 180 9.63 37.87 0.56
C ILE A 180 9.41 36.84 -0.55
N ARG A 181 9.50 37.27 -1.82
CA ARG A 181 9.39 36.38 -2.99
C ARG A 181 10.50 35.33 -3.01
N ASN A 182 11.74 35.73 -2.75
CA ASN A 182 12.88 34.80 -2.66
C ASN A 182 12.67 33.79 -1.53
N LEU A 183 12.27 34.23 -0.33
CA LEU A 183 11.97 33.32 0.78
C LEU A 183 10.84 32.34 0.44
N ALA A 184 9.78 32.81 -0.21
CA ALA A 184 8.68 31.98 -0.65
C ALA A 184 9.10 30.95 -1.73
N GLN A 185 9.96 31.34 -2.67
CA GLN A 185 10.55 30.42 -3.66
C GLN A 185 11.43 29.35 -3.00
N HIS A 186 12.24 29.74 -2.02
CA HIS A 186 13.06 28.80 -1.26
C HIS A 186 12.20 27.82 -0.46
N GLY A 187 11.14 28.31 0.18
CA GLY A 187 10.15 27.46 0.87
C GLY A 187 9.46 26.47 -0.08
N LEU A 188 9.09 26.93 -1.28
CA LEU A 188 8.48 26.07 -2.30
C LEU A 188 9.46 24.99 -2.81
N SER A 189 10.73 25.37 -2.99
CA SER A 189 11.81 24.44 -3.36
C SER A 189 12.04 23.38 -2.27
N TYR A 190 12.05 23.78 -1.01
CA TYR A 190 12.14 22.86 0.13
C TYR A 190 10.98 21.86 0.15
N LEU A 191 9.74 22.32 -0.08
CA LEU A 191 8.56 21.46 -0.14
C LEU A 191 8.62 20.47 -1.32
N ASN A 192 9.15 20.90 -2.47
CA ASN A 192 9.37 20.02 -3.62
C ASN A 192 10.44 18.96 -3.33
N LYS A 193 11.56 19.32 -2.70
CA LYS A 193 12.60 18.35 -2.30
C LYS A 193 12.07 17.38 -1.26
N LYS A 194 11.30 17.86 -0.28
CA LYS A 194 10.63 17.02 0.71
C LYS A 194 9.66 16.03 0.06
N LYS A 195 8.86 16.48 -0.92
CA LYS A 195 8.00 15.60 -1.73
C LYS A 195 8.78 14.47 -2.40
N GLU A 196 9.93 14.77 -3.02
CA GLU A 196 10.78 13.76 -3.66
C GLU A 196 11.31 12.75 -2.63
N LEU A 197 11.74 13.20 -1.46
CA LEU A 197 12.17 12.32 -0.37
C LEU A 197 11.02 11.40 0.10
N TRP A 198 9.81 11.93 0.28
CA TRP A 198 8.65 11.10 0.63
C TRP A 198 8.30 10.09 -0.47
N GLN A 199 8.52 10.43 -1.74
CA GLN A 199 8.31 9.51 -2.85
C GLN A 199 9.35 8.37 -2.86
N GLN A 200 10.58 8.64 -2.44
CA GLN A 200 11.65 7.64 -2.29
C GLN A 200 11.42 6.74 -1.08
N VAL A 201 11.00 7.31 0.06
CA VAL A 201 10.73 6.57 1.30
C VAL A 201 9.40 5.80 1.22
N LYS A 202 8.38 6.39 0.60
CA LYS A 202 7.04 5.80 0.41
C LYS A 202 6.63 5.75 -1.07
N PRO A 203 7.27 4.88 -1.86
CA PRO A 203 6.91 4.68 -3.25
C PRO A 203 5.46 4.19 -3.39
N VAL A 204 4.90 4.37 -4.59
CA VAL A 204 3.45 4.18 -4.87
C VAL A 204 2.95 2.79 -4.43
N TYR A 205 3.78 1.76 -4.53
CA TYR A 205 3.43 0.40 -4.14
C TYR A 205 3.24 0.25 -2.62
N ALA A 206 4.12 0.86 -1.81
CA ALA A 206 4.03 0.85 -0.35
C ALA A 206 2.76 1.54 0.13
N ARG A 207 2.39 2.67 -0.50
CA ARG A 207 1.16 3.41 -0.21
C ARG A 207 -0.11 2.63 -0.53
N LYS A 208 -0.18 2.03 -1.72
CA LYS A 208 -1.31 1.16 -2.10
C LYS A 208 -1.41 -0.08 -1.21
N TYR A 209 -0.31 -0.54 -0.64
CA TYR A 209 -0.31 -1.62 0.33
C TYR A 209 -0.86 -1.15 1.68
N GLU A 210 -0.37 -0.04 2.23
CA GLU A 210 -0.90 0.57 3.46
C GLU A 210 -2.41 0.85 3.36
N GLU A 211 -2.88 1.43 2.25
CA GLU A 211 -4.31 1.65 2.00
C GLU A 211 -5.10 0.34 1.99
N ARG A 212 -4.58 -0.71 1.34
CA ARG A 212 -5.23 -2.04 1.33
C ARG A 212 -5.23 -2.69 2.69
N VAL A 213 -4.16 -2.56 3.47
CA VAL A 213 -4.05 -3.08 4.83
C VAL A 213 -5.00 -2.33 5.76
N ALA A 214 -5.09 -1.00 5.65
CA ALA A 214 -6.05 -0.20 6.43
C ALA A 214 -7.50 -0.59 6.09
N LEU A 215 -7.82 -0.74 4.80
CA LEU A 215 -9.13 -1.25 4.35
C LEU A 215 -9.39 -2.68 4.83
N ASN A 216 -8.38 -3.55 4.84
CA ASN A 216 -8.51 -4.92 5.34
C ASN A 216 -8.64 -4.97 6.86
N ARG A 217 -7.99 -4.07 7.61
CA ARG A 217 -8.17 -3.92 9.06
C ARG A 217 -9.60 -3.47 9.39
N GLN A 218 -10.14 -2.53 8.60
CA GLN A 218 -11.54 -2.13 8.71
C GLN A 218 -12.51 -3.26 8.32
N LYS A 219 -12.17 -4.09 7.32
CA LYS A 219 -12.99 -5.24 6.92
C LYS A 219 -12.89 -6.44 7.86
N ALA A 220 -11.75 -6.64 8.52
CA ALA A 220 -11.56 -7.66 9.55
C ALA A 220 -12.24 -7.27 10.87
N ALA A 221 -12.45 -5.98 11.09
CA ALA A 221 -13.30 -5.45 12.17
C ALA A 221 -14.81 -5.57 11.89
N LYS A 222 -15.23 -6.43 10.93
CA LYS A 222 -16.62 -6.85 10.87
C LYS A 222 -16.83 -7.82 12.03
N ILE A 223 -17.31 -7.26 13.13
CA ILE A 223 -17.75 -7.95 14.35
C ILE A 223 -18.43 -9.25 13.95
N SER A 224 -17.96 -10.37 14.49
CA SER A 224 -18.55 -11.69 14.22
C SER A 224 -20.04 -11.66 14.54
N THR A 225 -20.88 -12.42 13.84
CA THR A 225 -22.33 -12.51 14.14
C THR A 225 -22.58 -12.81 15.61
N HIS A 226 -21.75 -13.68 16.20
CA HIS A 226 -21.75 -14.03 17.62
C HIS A 226 -21.41 -12.82 18.52
N GLU A 227 -20.36 -12.09 18.17
CA GLU A 227 -19.87 -10.93 18.93
C GLU A 227 -20.85 -9.74 18.85
N TYR A 228 -21.56 -9.60 17.73
CA TYR A 228 -22.61 -8.60 17.56
C TYR A 228 -23.81 -8.88 18.49
N VAL A 229 -24.25 -10.14 18.58
CA VAL A 229 -25.34 -10.53 19.47
C VAL A 229 -24.97 -10.31 20.93
N LEU A 230 -23.73 -10.67 21.33
CA LEU A 230 -23.23 -10.40 22.69
C LEU A 230 -23.24 -8.91 23.03
N HIS A 231 -22.74 -8.07 22.13
CA HIS A 231 -22.71 -6.63 22.33
C HIS A 231 -24.12 -6.01 22.40
N GLU A 232 -25.10 -6.53 21.65
CA GLU A 232 -26.49 -6.09 21.79
C GLU A 232 -27.12 -6.55 23.12
N LEU A 233 -26.80 -7.75 23.62
CA LEU A 233 -27.23 -8.18 24.97
C LEU A 233 -26.60 -7.31 26.06
N GLU A 234 -25.31 -7.01 25.98
CA GLU A 234 -24.63 -6.14 26.94
C GLU A 234 -25.28 -4.74 26.99
N LYS A 235 -25.64 -4.18 25.83
CA LYS A 235 -26.38 -2.91 25.76
C LYS A 235 -27.77 -3.00 26.39
N ILE A 236 -28.43 -4.15 26.32
CA ILE A 236 -29.73 -4.35 26.96
C ILE A 236 -29.52 -4.33 28.48
N ASP A 237 -28.52 -5.05 29.00
CA ASP A 237 -28.20 -5.08 30.42
C ASP A 237 -27.82 -3.69 30.96
N THR A 238 -27.04 -2.90 30.20
CA THR A 238 -26.76 -1.51 30.60
C THR A 238 -28.05 -0.69 30.67
N LEU A 239 -28.98 -0.84 29.72
CA LEU A 239 -30.26 -0.12 29.78
C LEU A 239 -31.16 -0.58 30.93
N MET A 240 -31.09 -1.87 31.28
CA MET A 240 -31.80 -2.42 32.43
C MET A 240 -31.25 -1.85 33.74
N THR A 241 -29.93 -1.75 33.89
CA THR A 241 -29.30 -1.14 35.08
C THR A 241 -29.53 0.37 35.17
N GLU A 242 -29.62 1.07 34.04
CA GLU A 242 -30.00 2.48 33.95
C GLU A 242 -31.49 2.73 34.25
N GLY A 243 -32.31 1.68 34.40
CA GLY A 243 -33.74 1.77 34.67
C GLY A 243 -34.60 2.15 33.45
N ASN A 244 -34.03 2.10 32.24
CA ASN A 244 -34.73 2.44 31.00
C ASN A 244 -35.40 1.21 30.37
N TYR A 245 -36.37 0.66 31.08
CA TYR A 245 -37.01 -0.62 30.74
C TYR A 245 -37.78 -0.62 29.42
N GLN A 246 -38.38 0.50 29.02
CA GLN A 246 -39.13 0.60 27.77
C GLN A 246 -38.20 0.49 26.54
N VAL A 247 -37.04 1.15 26.59
CA VAL A 247 -36.05 1.10 25.51
C VAL A 247 -35.34 -0.25 25.49
N ALA A 248 -35.02 -0.81 26.67
CA ALA A 248 -34.50 -2.17 26.79
C ALA A 248 -35.44 -3.18 26.12
N LEU A 249 -36.73 -3.16 26.47
CA LEU A 249 -37.75 -4.03 25.87
C LEU A 249 -37.82 -3.93 24.35
N ALA A 250 -37.83 -2.71 23.81
CA ALA A 250 -37.87 -2.49 22.37
C ALA A 250 -36.61 -3.02 21.66
N LYS A 251 -35.43 -2.97 22.31
CA LYS A 251 -34.20 -3.56 21.78
C LYS A 251 -34.19 -5.08 21.88
N SER A 252 -34.65 -5.66 23.00
CA SER A 252 -34.73 -7.11 23.18
C SER A 252 -35.67 -7.76 22.16
N LEU A 253 -36.82 -7.15 21.86
CA LEU A 253 -37.73 -7.64 20.81
C LEU A 253 -37.11 -7.57 19.41
N LYS A 254 -36.33 -6.53 19.11
CA LYS A 254 -35.58 -6.44 17.84
C LYS A 254 -34.51 -7.53 17.76
N LEU A 255 -33.77 -7.76 18.85
CA LEU A 255 -32.76 -8.81 18.91
C LEU A 255 -33.39 -10.19 18.73
N LEU A 256 -34.56 -10.44 19.31
CA LEU A 256 -35.31 -11.68 19.14
C LEU A 256 -35.68 -11.92 17.66
N SER A 257 -36.22 -10.91 16.97
CA SER A 257 -36.53 -11.02 15.53
C SER A 257 -35.29 -11.29 14.66
N LEU A 258 -34.12 -10.77 15.08
CA LEU A 258 -32.85 -11.03 14.42
C LEU A 258 -32.39 -12.47 14.64
N LEU A 259 -32.54 -12.99 15.86
CA LEU A 259 -32.20 -14.37 16.23
C LEU A 259 -33.07 -15.40 15.52
N GLU A 260 -34.35 -15.11 15.31
CA GLU A 260 -35.25 -15.96 14.51
C GLU A 260 -34.75 -16.13 13.07
N GLY A 261 -34.19 -15.07 12.48
CA GLY A 261 -33.63 -15.08 11.13
C GLY A 261 -32.28 -15.79 10.97
N TYR A 262 -31.58 -16.11 12.08
CA TYR A 262 -30.31 -16.82 12.01
C TYR A 262 -30.49 -18.34 11.94
N THR A 263 -29.65 -18.98 11.13
CA THR A 263 -29.54 -20.45 11.04
C THR A 263 -28.50 -20.98 12.02
N GLU A 264 -28.63 -22.22 12.46
CA GLU A 264 -27.73 -22.87 13.44
C GLU A 264 -26.26 -22.90 12.98
N ASN A 265 -26.03 -22.93 11.66
CA ASN A 265 -24.70 -22.84 11.06
C ASN A 265 -24.02 -21.46 11.23
N GLN A 266 -24.80 -20.39 11.44
CA GLN A 266 -24.29 -19.02 11.60
C GLN A 266 -24.09 -18.64 13.08
N LEU A 267 -24.80 -19.32 13.98
CA LEU A 267 -24.73 -19.12 15.43
C LEU A 267 -24.84 -20.49 16.14
N PRO A 268 -23.70 -21.12 16.47
CA PRO A 268 -23.67 -22.41 17.17
C PRO A 268 -24.36 -22.42 18.54
N SER A 269 -24.61 -21.25 19.13
CA SER A 269 -25.24 -21.06 20.44
C SER A 269 -26.55 -20.27 20.35
N LYS A 270 -27.31 -20.42 19.25
CA LYS A 270 -28.58 -19.71 19.04
C LYS A 270 -29.53 -19.83 20.22
N MET A 271 -29.72 -21.05 20.75
CA MET A 271 -30.65 -21.32 21.86
C MET A 271 -30.30 -20.55 23.14
N ILE A 272 -29.02 -20.43 23.47
CA ILE A 272 -28.55 -19.67 24.64
C ILE A 272 -28.90 -18.19 24.48
N PHE A 273 -28.69 -17.63 23.29
CA PHE A 273 -29.02 -16.23 23.04
C PHE A 273 -30.52 -15.96 23.02
N THR A 274 -31.33 -16.90 22.52
CA THR A 274 -32.79 -16.77 22.56
C THR A 274 -33.33 -16.86 23.99
N ALA A 275 -32.81 -17.78 24.81
CA ALA A 275 -33.13 -17.87 26.24
C ALA A 275 -32.79 -16.56 26.97
N ALA A 276 -31.54 -16.10 26.87
CA ALA A 276 -31.10 -14.84 27.47
C ALA A 276 -31.96 -13.63 27.04
N THR A 277 -32.33 -13.56 25.75
CA THR A 277 -33.21 -12.50 25.23
C THR A 277 -34.62 -12.59 25.82
N HIS A 278 -35.20 -13.78 25.95
CA HIS A 278 -36.51 -13.98 26.59
C HIS A 278 -36.48 -13.65 28.08
N SER A 279 -35.40 -14.02 28.78
CA SER A 279 -35.17 -13.66 30.19
C SER A 279 -35.12 -12.14 30.38
N ALA A 280 -34.42 -11.42 29.49
CA ALA A 280 -34.36 -9.96 29.50
C ALA A 280 -35.73 -9.30 29.19
N ILE A 281 -36.52 -9.86 28.27
CA ILE A 281 -37.88 -9.38 27.97
C ILE A 281 -38.81 -9.58 29.17
N GLY A 282 -38.78 -10.75 29.80
CA GLY A 282 -39.58 -11.06 30.98
C GLY A 282 -39.26 -10.09 32.13
N SER A 283 -37.97 -9.88 32.39
CA SER A 283 -37.49 -8.92 33.40
C SER A 283 -37.94 -7.49 33.10
N ALA A 284 -37.85 -7.05 31.85
CA ALA A 284 -38.31 -5.71 31.45
C ALA A 284 -39.83 -5.53 31.61
N TYR A 285 -40.64 -6.54 31.27
CA TYR A 285 -42.09 -6.49 31.48
C TYR A 285 -42.48 -6.54 32.96
N PHE A 286 -41.71 -7.29 33.77
CA PHE A 286 -41.88 -7.35 35.21
C PHE A 286 -41.71 -5.96 35.85
N GLU A 287 -40.64 -5.24 35.50
CA GLU A 287 -40.38 -3.87 35.97
C GLU A 287 -41.42 -2.87 35.46
N LEU A 288 -41.98 -3.09 34.26
CA LEU A 288 -43.10 -2.32 33.71
C LEU A 288 -44.47 -2.72 34.29
N LYS A 289 -44.52 -3.62 35.27
CA LYS A 289 -45.73 -4.13 35.95
C LYS A 289 -46.72 -4.86 35.02
N ASN A 290 -46.23 -5.38 33.90
CA ASN A 290 -47.02 -6.21 33.00
C ASN A 290 -46.75 -7.69 33.29
N TYR A 291 -47.29 -8.15 34.42
CA TYR A 291 -47.11 -9.51 34.93
C TYR A 291 -47.54 -10.63 33.97
N PRO A 292 -48.68 -10.57 33.24
CA PRO A 292 -49.09 -11.70 32.40
C PRO A 292 -48.09 -11.95 31.26
N LYS A 293 -47.57 -10.90 30.64
CA LYS A 293 -46.56 -11.03 29.58
C LYS A 293 -45.19 -11.43 30.12
N ALA A 294 -44.85 -10.98 31.33
CA ALA A 294 -43.61 -11.40 31.98
C ALA A 294 -43.63 -12.91 32.23
N GLU A 295 -44.74 -13.45 32.74
CA GLU A 295 -44.92 -14.89 32.98
C GLU A 295 -44.76 -15.70 31.69
N GLU A 296 -45.42 -15.31 30.60
CA GLU A 296 -45.31 -15.98 29.30
C GLU A 296 -43.85 -16.10 28.84
N HIS A 297 -43.07 -15.00 28.93
CA HIS A 297 -41.68 -15.01 28.49
C HIS A 297 -40.74 -15.77 29.43
N HIS A 298 -41.00 -15.77 30.74
CA HIS A 298 -40.24 -16.59 31.69
C HIS A 298 -40.51 -18.09 31.52
N LEU A 299 -41.74 -18.48 31.19
CA LEU A 299 -42.07 -19.87 30.87
C LEU A 299 -41.36 -20.35 29.60
N ILE A 300 -41.24 -19.49 28.59
CA ILE A 300 -40.49 -19.79 27.37
C ILE A 300 -38.99 -19.95 27.66
N ASP A 301 -38.40 -19.05 28.46
CA ASP A 301 -37.00 -19.14 28.88
C ASP A 301 -36.73 -20.46 29.62
N LEU A 302 -37.61 -20.84 30.56
CA LEU A 302 -37.55 -22.13 31.27
C LEU A 302 -37.63 -23.32 30.30
N ALA A 303 -38.58 -23.30 29.36
CA ALA A 303 -38.73 -24.37 28.38
C ALA A 303 -37.51 -24.53 27.47
N ILE A 304 -36.82 -23.45 27.12
CA ILE A 304 -35.57 -23.49 26.34
C ILE A 304 -34.43 -24.03 27.22
N GLY A 305 -34.37 -23.64 28.49
CA GLY A 305 -33.38 -24.14 29.44
C GLY A 305 -33.52 -25.64 29.75
N GLU A 306 -34.74 -26.17 29.75
CA GLU A 306 -35.01 -27.61 29.93
C GLU A 306 -34.66 -28.47 28.70
N GLN A 307 -34.55 -27.86 27.52
CA GLN A 307 -34.17 -28.53 26.27
C GLN A 307 -32.66 -28.64 26.06
N TRP A 308 -31.88 -28.08 26.99
CA TRP A 308 -30.41 -28.01 26.95
C TRP A 308 -29.77 -29.11 27.80
#